data_AF-A0A7S4EJI0-F1
#
_entry.id   AF-A0A7S4EJI0-F1
#
_cell.length_a   1.000
_cell.length_b   1.000
_cell.length_c   1.000
_cell.angle_alpha   90.00
_cell.angle_beta   90.00
_cell.angle_gamma   90.00
#
_symmetry.space_group_name_H-M   'P 1'
#
loop_
_entity.id
_entity.type
_entity.pdbx_description
1 polymer ?
#
loop_
_entity_poly.entity_id
_entity_poly.type
_entity_poly.pdbx_seq_one_letter_code
_entity_poly.pdbx_strand_id
1 'polypeptide(L)'
;VDLPTTTTTTTTTGSTPPQVLRYVADCTNSIRVPRGSSGSALPCTVLSISKGGQSLWKDQLLGSTCCAIAASKSWLVVGTSDGCVQIYGTSPTLGWKSAGAFRSHPPFVLGRPIVALHLRQDKSRTELLVVSSDGRFAVYVLEPRMKILYKGSLLPAMTHVLLSADLEIDLYLPKLARIQLTETNRLLLLLSLHSANTQGRNSGSEEGRAGRGTNQAPSVGAGGSLQGFVYDLRSELWMRVADSRFVLSDFYNSLPSFSSSSKKASTAPPAEGHLSKLDDSVRMGAAASSLQRSRRARSVLDNNNNNNNQSSYQTMTATTTHTSSRQHDDEASNDIDSRSHCEDRMACALALGSGSEFKFWFSMYVKILSLTGNESLLRLVIDMLLGKHQPGSLNGNGNGEEAAAAAAAPCTSTSWWLSESPNVLEFDKVGLVTTVVIPEMSKNRALQRITNEIAVEVEMLQKE
;
A
#
# COMPACT_ATOMS: atom_id res chain seq x y z
N VAL A 1 -14.64 15.03 -9.32
CA VAL A 1 -14.60 14.11 -8.16
C VAL A 1 -16.02 13.82 -7.71
N ASP A 2 -16.35 12.56 -7.46
CA ASP A 2 -17.65 12.18 -6.90
C ASP A 2 -17.76 12.71 -5.46
N LEU A 3 -18.89 13.32 -5.12
CA LEU A 3 -19.18 13.83 -3.78
C LEU A 3 -19.91 12.76 -2.96
N PRO A 4 -19.29 12.21 -1.89
CA PRO A 4 -19.90 11.15 -1.09
C PRO A 4 -21.19 11.63 -0.41
N THR A 5 -22.31 10.96 -0.66
CA THR A 5 -23.56 11.23 0.07
C THR A 5 -23.79 10.17 1.14
N THR A 6 -24.34 10.57 2.29
CA THR A 6 -24.88 9.63 3.27
C THR A 6 -26.14 9.00 2.69
N THR A 7 -26.00 7.81 2.10
CA THR A 7 -27.14 6.99 1.71
C THR A 7 -27.83 6.49 2.97
N THR A 8 -29.00 7.04 3.28
CA THR A 8 -29.98 6.39 4.14
C THR A 8 -30.58 5.25 3.33
N THR A 9 -30.20 4.01 3.64
CA THR A 9 -30.68 2.81 2.96
C THR A 9 -32.15 2.60 3.29
N THR A 10 -33.06 3.20 2.52
CA THR A 10 -34.48 2.84 2.55
C THR A 10 -34.66 1.61 1.68
N THR A 11 -34.86 0.46 2.32
CA THR A 11 -35.14 -0.84 1.69
C THR A 11 -36.52 -0.83 1.03
N THR A 12 -36.60 -0.35 -0.21
CA THR A 12 -37.79 -0.53 -1.07
C THR A 12 -37.63 -1.78 -1.91
N THR A 13 -38.45 -2.79 -1.63
CA THR A 13 -38.58 -4.03 -2.38
C THR A 13 -39.42 -3.78 -3.64
N GLY A 14 -38.78 -3.54 -4.78
CA GLY A 14 -39.48 -3.33 -6.05
C GLY A 14 -38.52 -3.28 -7.25
N SER A 15 -38.88 -4.01 -8.31
CA SER A 15 -38.03 -4.41 -9.44
C SER A 15 -37.58 -3.26 -10.35
N THR A 16 -36.45 -2.63 -10.02
CA THR A 16 -35.44 -2.03 -10.92
C THR A 16 -34.38 -1.34 -10.05
N PRO A 17 -33.07 -1.55 -10.25
CA PRO A 17 -32.06 -0.87 -9.43
C PRO A 17 -32.19 0.65 -9.66
N PRO A 18 -32.55 1.45 -8.64
CA PRO A 18 -32.71 2.89 -8.81
C PRO A 18 -31.38 3.47 -9.27
N GLN A 19 -31.41 4.28 -10.34
CA GLN A 19 -30.25 5.07 -10.73
C GLN A 19 -29.92 6.02 -9.58
N VAL A 20 -28.89 5.70 -8.81
CA VAL A 20 -28.42 6.54 -7.71
C VAL A 20 -27.83 7.80 -8.34
N LEU A 21 -28.60 8.89 -8.34
CA LEU A 21 -28.15 10.19 -8.80
C LEU A 21 -26.97 10.65 -7.93
N ARG A 22 -25.77 10.68 -8.52
CA ARG A 22 -24.54 11.10 -7.85
C ARG A 22 -24.35 12.61 -7.97
N TYR A 23 -23.83 13.20 -6.91
CA TYR A 23 -23.33 14.56 -6.92
C TYR A 23 -21.87 14.54 -7.38
N VAL A 24 -21.50 15.44 -8.29
CA VAL A 24 -20.16 15.52 -8.86
C VAL A 24 -19.66 16.95 -8.72
N ALA A 25 -18.46 17.12 -8.18
CA ALA A 25 -17.73 18.38 -8.23
C ALA A 25 -16.72 18.35 -9.38
N ASP A 26 -16.69 19.40 -10.18
CA ASP A 26 -15.80 19.54 -11.32
C ASP A 26 -15.18 20.94 -11.38
N CYS A 27 -13.95 21.01 -11.90
CA CYS A 27 -13.24 22.26 -12.14
C CYS A 27 -12.97 22.41 -13.63
N THR A 28 -13.44 23.51 -14.22
CA THR A 28 -13.14 23.87 -15.60
C THR A 28 -12.16 25.04 -15.62
N ASN A 29 -10.96 24.80 -16.15
CA ASN A 29 -9.94 25.83 -16.36
C ASN A 29 -10.18 26.54 -17.69
N SER A 30 -10.08 27.86 -17.70
CA SER A 30 -10.24 28.70 -18.89
C SER A 30 -9.36 29.94 -18.79
N ILE A 31 -9.05 30.56 -19.92
CA ILE A 31 -8.46 31.90 -19.98
C ILE A 31 -9.57 32.83 -20.46
N ARG A 32 -9.93 33.83 -19.65
CA ARG A 32 -11.02 34.76 -19.98
C ARG A 32 -10.81 36.13 -19.35
N VAL A 33 -11.39 37.14 -19.98
CA VAL A 33 -11.50 38.48 -19.41
C VAL A 33 -12.65 38.46 -18.38
N PRO A 34 -12.40 38.79 -17.10
CA PRO A 34 -13.46 38.89 -16.11
C PRO A 34 -14.56 39.86 -16.57
N ARG A 35 -15.83 39.49 -16.34
CA ARG A 35 -16.96 40.36 -16.71
C ARG A 35 -16.82 41.70 -15.99
N GLY A 36 -16.95 42.80 -16.74
CA GLY A 36 -16.81 44.15 -16.22
C GLY A 36 -15.36 44.65 -16.11
N SER A 37 -14.36 43.87 -16.54
CA SER A 37 -12.98 44.33 -16.64
C SER A 37 -12.63 44.71 -18.08
N SER A 38 -11.82 45.76 -18.24
CA SER A 38 -11.17 46.16 -19.52
C SER A 38 -9.75 45.60 -19.65
N GLY A 39 -9.34 44.73 -18.73
CA GLY A 39 -7.98 44.20 -18.63
C GLY A 39 -7.71 42.99 -19.55
N SER A 40 -6.50 42.47 -19.46
CA SER A 40 -6.09 41.26 -20.17
C SER A 40 -6.86 40.03 -19.70
N ALA A 41 -6.99 39.03 -20.57
CA ALA A 41 -7.51 37.74 -20.17
C ALA A 41 -6.62 37.11 -19.10
N LEU A 42 -7.23 36.54 -18.06
CA LEU A 42 -6.53 35.91 -16.95
C LEU A 42 -6.92 34.44 -16.87
N PRO A 43 -6.03 33.56 -16.35
CA PRO A 43 -6.41 32.22 -15.96
C PRO A 43 -7.58 32.26 -14.97
N CYS A 44 -8.55 31.40 -15.18
CA CYS A 44 -9.74 31.33 -14.37
C CYS A 44 -10.27 29.91 -14.27
N THR A 45 -10.52 29.47 -13.04
CA THR A 45 -11.20 28.22 -12.74
C THR A 45 -12.66 28.48 -12.42
N VAL A 46 -13.56 27.70 -13.01
CA VAL A 46 -14.94 27.56 -12.53
C VAL A 46 -15.06 26.25 -11.79
N LEU A 47 -15.39 26.30 -10.50
CA LEU A 47 -15.76 25.13 -9.72
C LEU A 47 -17.27 24.98 -9.79
N SER A 48 -17.77 23.81 -10.18
CA SER A 48 -19.20 23.50 -10.17
C SER A 48 -19.52 22.25 -9.36
N ILE A 49 -20.73 22.23 -8.81
CA ILE A 49 -21.36 21.03 -8.26
C ILE A 49 -22.57 20.73 -9.13
N SER A 50 -22.66 19.50 -9.63
CA SER A 50 -23.72 19.02 -10.49
C SER A 50 -24.37 17.75 -9.98
N LYS A 51 -25.63 17.52 -10.39
CA LYS A 51 -26.39 16.30 -10.13
C LYS A 51 -27.12 15.91 -11.41
N GLY A 52 -26.89 14.69 -11.90
CA GLY A 52 -27.48 14.24 -13.16
C GLY A 52 -27.16 15.15 -14.36
N GLY A 53 -25.94 15.72 -14.39
CA GLY A 53 -25.50 16.65 -15.44
C GLY A 53 -25.99 18.09 -15.29
N GLN A 54 -26.94 18.38 -14.40
CA GLN A 54 -27.39 19.74 -14.13
C GLN A 54 -26.47 20.40 -13.10
N SER A 55 -25.88 21.55 -13.43
CA SER A 55 -25.09 22.35 -12.49
C SER A 55 -26.02 23.07 -11.51
N LEU A 56 -25.84 22.81 -10.22
CA LEU A 56 -26.66 23.33 -9.13
C LEU A 56 -25.98 24.46 -8.38
N TRP A 57 -24.65 24.47 -8.37
CA TRP A 57 -23.84 25.51 -7.71
C TRP A 57 -22.56 25.77 -8.50
N LYS A 58 -22.07 27.01 -8.44
CA LYS A 58 -20.83 27.45 -9.09
C LYS A 58 -20.08 28.46 -8.22
N ASP A 59 -18.75 28.41 -8.29
CA ASP A 59 -17.84 29.45 -7.80
C ASP A 59 -16.72 29.68 -8.83
N GLN A 60 -16.03 30.80 -8.71
CA GLN A 60 -14.99 31.24 -9.62
C GLN A 60 -13.70 31.59 -8.86
N LEU A 61 -12.59 31.00 -9.30
CA LEU A 61 -11.24 31.33 -8.85
C LEU A 61 -10.55 32.10 -9.98
N LEU A 62 -10.35 33.40 -9.79
CA LEU A 62 -9.68 34.29 -10.73
C LEU A 62 -8.16 34.27 -10.52
N GLY A 63 -7.40 34.38 -11.61
CA GLY A 63 -5.94 34.49 -11.58
C GLY A 63 -5.20 33.16 -11.45
N SER A 64 -5.90 32.02 -11.35
CA SER A 64 -5.27 30.72 -11.22
C SER A 64 -6.08 29.60 -11.86
N THR A 65 -5.39 28.51 -12.23
CA THR A 65 -6.00 27.25 -12.68
C THR A 65 -6.09 26.25 -11.53
N CYS A 66 -7.07 25.37 -11.55
CA CYS A 66 -7.17 24.21 -10.68
C CYS A 66 -6.22 23.13 -11.18
N CYS A 67 -5.35 22.65 -10.30
CA CYS A 67 -4.40 21.57 -10.56
C CYS A 67 -4.79 20.28 -9.83
N ALA A 68 -5.48 20.38 -8.70
CA ALA A 68 -5.94 19.22 -7.93
C ALA A 68 -7.30 19.50 -7.27
N ILE A 69 -8.12 18.46 -7.08
CA ILE A 69 -9.40 18.55 -6.38
C ILE A 69 -9.63 17.27 -5.55
N ALA A 70 -10.10 17.42 -4.32
CA ALA A 70 -10.46 16.31 -3.44
C ALA A 70 -11.74 16.62 -2.67
N ALA A 71 -12.51 15.59 -2.33
CA ALA A 71 -13.75 15.75 -1.57
C ALA A 71 -13.91 14.66 -0.51
N SER A 72 -14.60 14.99 0.57
CA SER A 72 -15.10 14.08 1.62
C SER A 72 -16.61 14.26 1.77
N LYS A 73 -17.22 13.70 2.83
CA LYS A 73 -18.66 13.82 3.09
C LYS A 73 -19.11 15.26 3.35
N SER A 74 -18.22 16.09 3.90
CA SER A 74 -18.54 17.48 4.28
C SER A 74 -17.58 18.54 3.74
N TRP A 75 -16.47 18.14 3.11
CA TRP A 75 -15.41 19.04 2.68
C TRP A 75 -15.08 18.86 1.20
N LEU A 76 -14.82 19.96 0.51
CA LEU A 76 -14.33 19.99 -0.88
C LEU A 76 -13.12 20.93 -0.92
N VAL A 77 -12.01 20.47 -1.49
CA VAL A 77 -10.76 21.20 -1.49
C VAL A 77 -10.24 21.29 -2.91
N VAL A 78 -9.82 22.49 -3.32
CA VAL A 78 -9.25 22.79 -4.64
C VAL A 78 -7.84 23.32 -4.46
N GLY A 79 -6.88 22.69 -5.11
CA GLY A 79 -5.48 23.10 -5.16
C GLY A 79 -5.18 23.77 -6.49
N THR A 80 -4.47 24.89 -6.47
CA THR A 80 -4.33 25.76 -7.63
C THR A 80 -2.87 25.93 -8.09
N SER A 81 -2.69 26.40 -9.32
CA SER A 81 -1.37 26.58 -9.96
C SER A 81 -0.50 27.65 -9.32
N ASP A 82 -1.10 28.66 -8.69
CA ASP A 82 -0.42 29.69 -7.89
C ASP A 82 0.04 29.18 -6.52
N GLY A 83 -0.24 27.91 -6.20
CA GLY A 83 0.11 27.29 -4.93
C GLY A 83 -0.82 27.64 -3.79
N CYS A 84 -2.06 28.02 -4.09
CA CYS A 84 -3.11 28.15 -3.09
C CYS A 84 -3.92 26.85 -2.90
N VAL A 85 -4.51 26.72 -1.72
CA VAL A 85 -5.54 25.70 -1.42
C VAL A 85 -6.82 26.42 -0.97
N GLN A 86 -7.91 26.16 -1.66
CA GLN A 86 -9.26 26.68 -1.36
C GLN A 86 -10.07 25.58 -0.69
N ILE A 87 -10.71 25.90 0.45
CA ILE A 87 -11.49 24.93 1.22
C ILE A 87 -12.96 25.34 1.26
N TYR A 88 -13.81 24.41 0.86
CA TYR A 88 -15.26 24.56 0.82
C TYR A 88 -15.91 23.59 1.82
N GLY A 89 -16.87 24.13 2.56
CA GLY A 89 -17.80 23.33 3.37
C GLY A 89 -19.14 23.16 2.65
N THR A 90 -19.96 22.25 3.15
CA THR A 90 -21.36 22.07 2.75
C THR A 90 -22.27 22.05 3.99
N SER A 91 -23.58 21.86 3.79
CA SER A 91 -24.56 21.80 4.88
C SER A 91 -24.17 20.72 5.91
N PRO A 92 -24.10 21.03 7.21
CA PRO A 92 -23.79 20.03 8.24
C PRO A 92 -24.88 18.98 8.41
N THR A 93 -26.13 19.30 8.04
CA THR A 93 -27.28 18.40 8.19
C THR A 93 -27.57 17.61 6.91
N LEU A 94 -27.49 18.26 5.75
CA LEU A 94 -27.83 17.64 4.46
C LEU A 94 -26.61 17.11 3.71
N GLY A 95 -25.39 17.54 4.08
CA GLY A 95 -24.19 17.32 3.30
C GLY A 95 -24.35 17.84 1.87
N TRP A 96 -23.74 17.12 0.92
CA TRP A 96 -23.84 17.43 -0.51
C TRP A 96 -25.24 17.28 -1.10
N LYS A 97 -26.21 16.69 -0.38
CA LYS A 97 -27.62 16.68 -0.85
C LYS A 97 -28.21 18.08 -0.91
N SER A 98 -27.66 19.04 -0.18
CA SER A 98 -28.02 20.46 -0.28
C SER A 98 -27.65 21.07 -1.63
N ALA A 99 -26.75 20.44 -2.39
CA ALA A 99 -26.11 20.97 -3.60
C ALA A 99 -25.38 22.31 -3.40
N GLY A 100 -25.26 22.81 -2.18
CA GLY A 100 -24.60 24.05 -1.84
C GLY A 100 -23.20 23.83 -1.30
N ALA A 101 -22.31 24.76 -1.62
CA ALA A 101 -21.00 24.88 -1.01
C ALA A 101 -20.73 26.33 -0.63
N PHE A 102 -19.84 26.54 0.34
CA PHE A 102 -19.39 27.87 0.75
C PHE A 102 -17.90 27.83 1.08
N ARG A 103 -17.18 28.91 0.83
CA ARG A 103 -15.77 29.03 1.23
C ARG A 103 -15.71 29.05 2.76
N SER A 104 -15.05 28.05 3.31
CA SER A 104 -14.94 27.87 4.76
C SER A 104 -13.77 28.62 5.38
N HIS A 105 -12.73 28.89 4.57
CA HIS A 105 -11.49 29.52 5.01
C HIS A 105 -10.97 30.48 3.93
N PRO A 106 -10.14 31.48 4.29
CA PRO A 106 -9.28 32.17 3.34
C PRO A 106 -8.37 31.19 2.57
N PRO A 107 -7.89 31.56 1.36
CA PRO A 107 -6.93 30.74 0.63
C PRO A 107 -5.66 30.46 1.44
N PHE A 108 -5.23 29.20 1.51
CA PHE A 108 -3.94 28.86 2.12
C PHE A 108 -2.84 28.91 1.08
N VAL A 109 -1.80 29.69 1.33
CA VAL A 109 -0.69 29.91 0.40
C VAL A 109 0.46 28.97 0.76
N LEU A 110 0.76 28.01 -0.11
CA LEU A 110 1.89 27.09 0.01
C LEU A 110 3.08 27.49 -0.90
N GLY A 111 2.87 28.45 -1.80
CA GLY A 111 3.92 29.06 -2.62
C GLY A 111 4.42 28.19 -3.79
N ARG A 112 3.83 27.01 -4.02
CA ARG A 112 4.14 26.12 -5.14
C ARG A 112 2.88 25.43 -5.65
N PRO A 113 2.73 25.22 -6.98
CA PRO A 113 1.57 24.56 -7.56
C PRO A 113 1.18 23.28 -6.83
N ILE A 114 -0.11 23.08 -6.58
CA ILE A 114 -0.60 21.89 -5.89
C ILE A 114 -0.76 20.75 -6.88
N VAL A 115 -0.11 19.61 -6.63
CA VAL A 115 -0.11 18.46 -7.55
C VAL A 115 -1.02 17.32 -7.10
N ALA A 116 -1.24 17.18 -5.79
CA ALA A 116 -2.16 16.19 -5.26
C ALA A 116 -2.83 16.68 -3.98
N LEU A 117 -4.08 16.27 -3.82
CA LEU A 117 -4.89 16.49 -2.63
C LEU A 117 -5.56 15.18 -2.26
N HIS A 118 -5.66 14.90 -0.96
CA HIS A 118 -6.46 13.80 -0.45
C HIS A 118 -7.14 14.21 0.84
N LEU A 119 -8.43 13.93 0.95
CA LEU A 119 -9.20 14.12 2.17
C LEU A 119 -9.52 12.78 2.80
N ARG A 120 -9.26 12.68 4.11
CA ARG A 120 -9.69 11.54 4.92
C ARG A 120 -10.60 12.07 6.02
N GLN A 121 -11.82 11.56 6.10
CA GLN A 121 -12.79 11.99 7.11
C GLN A 121 -13.25 10.79 7.92
N ASP A 122 -12.96 10.85 9.22
CA ASP A 122 -13.54 9.98 10.23
C ASP A 122 -14.65 10.72 11.00
N LYS A 123 -15.30 10.07 11.96
CA LYS A 123 -16.46 10.60 12.71
C LYS A 123 -16.19 11.94 13.39
N SER A 124 -14.96 12.17 13.87
CA SER A 124 -14.60 13.35 14.68
C SER A 124 -13.49 14.20 14.07
N ARG A 125 -12.90 13.77 12.96
CA ARG A 125 -11.67 14.35 12.44
C ARG A 125 -11.64 14.29 10.93
N THR A 126 -11.36 15.44 10.32
CA THR A 126 -11.06 15.53 8.89
C THR A 126 -9.61 15.90 8.71
N GLU A 127 -8.89 15.14 7.89
CA GLU A 127 -7.51 15.37 7.53
C GLU A 127 -7.38 15.67 6.05
N LEU A 128 -6.50 16.63 5.75
CA LEU A 128 -6.15 17.07 4.41
C LEU A 128 -4.67 16.82 4.17
N LEU A 129 -4.36 15.93 3.24
CA LEU A 129 -3.03 15.79 2.66
C LEU A 129 -2.92 16.75 1.46
N VAL A 130 -1.86 17.55 1.46
CA VAL A 130 -1.48 18.46 0.37
C VAL A 130 -0.10 18.10 -0.12
N VAL A 131 0.08 17.99 -1.44
CA VAL A 131 1.38 17.82 -2.09
C VAL A 131 1.59 18.94 -3.09
N SER A 132 2.75 19.60 -3.01
CA SER A 132 3.17 20.63 -3.95
C SER A 132 4.15 20.12 -5.00
N SER A 133 4.32 20.87 -6.08
CA SER A 133 5.13 20.50 -7.24
C SER A 133 6.63 20.37 -6.98
N ASP A 134 7.12 20.89 -5.85
CA ASP A 134 8.50 20.72 -5.38
C ASP A 134 8.69 19.43 -4.57
N GLY A 135 7.67 18.57 -4.51
CA GLY A 135 7.69 17.32 -3.78
C GLY A 135 7.52 17.49 -2.27
N ARG A 136 7.24 18.70 -1.75
CA ARG A 136 6.85 18.85 -0.34
C ARG A 136 5.43 18.34 -0.15
N PHE A 137 5.19 17.75 1.01
CA PHE A 137 3.84 17.40 1.44
C PHE A 137 3.60 17.86 2.87
N ALA A 138 2.33 18.08 3.20
CA ALA A 138 1.88 18.35 4.56
C ALA A 138 0.51 17.72 4.79
N VAL A 139 0.29 17.22 6.00
CA VAL A 139 -1.01 16.72 6.44
C VAL A 139 -1.55 17.65 7.51
N TYR A 140 -2.75 18.16 7.29
CA TYR A 140 -3.45 19.07 8.17
C TYR A 140 -4.65 18.36 8.77
N VAL A 141 -4.99 18.66 10.02
CA VAL A 141 -6.36 18.52 10.51
C VAL A 141 -7.13 19.74 10.02
N LEU A 142 -8.31 19.54 9.45
CA LEU A 142 -9.26 20.62 9.14
C LEU A 142 -10.28 20.81 10.27
N GLU A 143 -10.71 19.71 10.89
CA GLU A 143 -11.75 19.67 11.92
C GLU A 143 -11.29 18.77 13.08
N PRO A 144 -11.46 19.19 14.36
CA PRO A 144 -12.25 20.33 14.84
C PRO A 144 -11.53 21.69 14.78
N ARG A 145 -10.20 21.69 14.71
CA ARG A 145 -9.41 22.92 14.60
C ARG A 145 -8.30 22.71 13.59
N MET A 146 -8.19 23.66 12.68
CA MET A 146 -7.15 23.61 11.67
C MET A 146 -5.76 23.62 12.32
N LYS A 147 -4.95 22.60 12.04
CA LYS A 147 -3.54 22.53 12.46
C LYS A 147 -2.76 21.60 11.56
N ILE A 148 -1.47 21.87 11.39
CA ILE A 148 -0.56 20.92 10.77
C ILE A 148 -0.34 19.73 11.71
N LEU A 149 -0.36 18.51 11.17
CA LEU A 149 0.01 17.29 11.88
C LEU A 149 1.48 16.97 11.68
N TYR A 150 1.89 16.88 10.42
CA TYR A 150 3.26 16.61 10.01
C TYR A 150 3.47 17.06 8.56
N LYS A 151 4.74 17.18 8.18
CA LYS A 151 5.18 17.52 6.82
C LYS A 151 6.42 16.73 6.48
N GLY A 152 6.72 16.64 5.19
CA GLY A 152 7.93 15.98 4.71
C GLY A 152 8.18 16.28 3.24
N SER A 153 9.03 15.46 2.63
CA SER A 153 9.38 15.54 1.21
C SER A 153 9.25 14.18 0.55
N LEU A 154 8.77 14.15 -0.70
CA LEU A 154 8.76 12.97 -1.57
C LEU A 154 10.13 12.70 -2.19
N LEU A 155 11.07 13.66 -2.13
CA LEU A 155 12.36 13.56 -2.81
C LEU A 155 13.17 12.31 -2.40
N PRO A 156 13.28 11.91 -1.12
CA PRO A 156 14.02 10.70 -0.76
C PRO A 156 13.48 9.43 -1.45
N ALA A 157 12.15 9.27 -1.52
CA ALA A 157 11.53 8.15 -2.20
C ALA A 157 11.75 8.21 -3.72
N MET A 158 11.64 9.41 -4.32
CA MET A 158 11.91 9.61 -5.75
C MET A 158 13.37 9.30 -6.10
N THR A 159 14.32 9.80 -5.32
CA THR A 159 15.75 9.50 -5.48
C THR A 159 16.02 8.01 -5.32
N HIS A 160 15.37 7.33 -4.36
CA HIS A 160 15.50 5.88 -4.23
C HIS A 160 15.02 5.15 -5.49
N VAL A 161 13.86 5.52 -6.06
CA VAL A 161 13.35 4.90 -7.30
C VAL A 161 14.37 5.04 -8.43
N LEU A 162 14.95 6.24 -8.60
CA LEU A 162 15.99 6.49 -9.60
C LEU A 162 17.22 5.60 -9.39
N LEU A 163 17.77 5.59 -8.18
CA LEU A 163 18.95 4.79 -7.84
C LEU A 163 18.71 3.29 -8.04
N SER A 164 17.48 2.82 -7.79
CA SER A 164 17.11 1.41 -7.94
C SER A 164 16.91 0.94 -9.38
N ALA A 165 16.78 1.88 -10.32
CA ALA A 165 16.52 1.56 -11.72
C ALA A 165 17.80 1.29 -12.51
N ASP A 166 18.97 1.73 -11.99
CA ASP A 166 20.26 1.70 -12.69
C ASP A 166 20.19 2.35 -14.09
N LEU A 167 19.42 3.44 -14.20
CA LEU A 167 19.22 4.19 -15.44
C LEU A 167 19.96 5.53 -15.38
N GLU A 168 20.34 6.05 -16.55
CA GLU A 168 20.82 7.42 -16.68
C GLU A 168 19.75 8.40 -16.16
N ILE A 169 20.13 9.17 -15.13
CA ILE A 169 19.24 9.99 -14.30
C ILE A 169 18.48 11.03 -15.13
N ASP A 170 19.07 11.51 -16.23
CA ASP A 170 18.54 12.64 -17.00
C ASP A 170 17.31 12.31 -17.85
N LEU A 171 17.06 11.03 -18.15
CA LEU A 171 15.99 10.61 -19.06
C LEU A 171 14.72 10.11 -18.35
N TYR A 172 14.81 9.87 -17.04
CA TYR A 172 13.75 9.24 -16.26
C TYR A 172 13.48 10.07 -15.03
N LEU A 173 12.22 10.46 -14.84
CA LEU A 173 11.77 11.11 -13.61
C LEU A 173 10.64 10.27 -13.01
N PRO A 174 10.77 9.82 -11.74
CA PRO A 174 9.67 9.18 -11.05
C PRO A 174 8.46 10.10 -11.07
N LYS A 175 7.30 9.56 -11.40
CA LYS A 175 6.03 10.27 -11.40
C LYS A 175 5.18 9.80 -10.24
N LEU A 176 4.52 10.74 -9.59
CA LEU A 176 3.52 10.48 -8.56
C LEU A 176 2.35 9.72 -9.19
N ALA A 177 2.23 8.42 -8.91
CA ALA A 177 1.12 7.61 -9.39
C ALA A 177 -0.07 7.71 -8.42
N ARG A 178 0.20 7.67 -7.11
CA ARG A 178 -0.82 7.79 -6.06
C ARG A 178 -0.19 8.28 -4.76
N ILE A 179 -0.93 9.08 -4.00
CA ILE A 179 -0.59 9.39 -2.62
C ILE A 179 -1.88 9.57 -1.82
N GLN A 180 -1.95 8.96 -0.64
CA GLN A 180 -3.16 8.97 0.17
C GLN A 180 -2.90 8.60 1.63
N LEU A 181 -3.86 8.93 2.48
CA LEU A 181 -3.90 8.46 3.87
C LEU A 181 -4.73 7.17 3.93
N THR A 182 -4.15 6.10 4.48
CA THR A 182 -4.85 4.82 4.71
C THR A 182 -5.87 4.94 5.83
N GLU A 183 -6.70 3.91 6.00
CA GLU A 183 -7.63 3.79 7.13
C GLU A 183 -6.86 3.73 8.46
N THR A 184 -5.71 3.07 8.47
CA THR A 184 -4.77 2.96 9.61
C THR A 184 -3.93 4.22 9.85
N ASN A 185 -4.26 5.35 9.23
CA ASN A 185 -3.55 6.64 9.38
C ASN A 185 -2.08 6.58 8.95
N ARG A 186 -1.78 5.82 7.90
CA ARG A 186 -0.46 5.79 7.27
C ARG A 186 -0.50 6.57 5.97
N LEU A 187 0.55 7.35 5.71
CA LEU A 187 0.71 8.02 4.42
C LEU A 187 1.34 7.05 3.44
N LEU A 188 0.55 6.62 2.46
CA LEU A 188 0.96 5.73 1.38
C LEU A 188 1.34 6.56 0.15
N LEU A 189 2.47 6.20 -0.47
CA LEU A 189 2.98 6.78 -1.71
C LEU A 189 3.24 5.67 -2.72
N LEU A 190 2.81 5.89 -3.96
CA LEU A 190 3.09 5.03 -5.10
C LEU A 190 3.78 5.88 -6.18
N LEU A 191 4.98 5.48 -6.55
CA LEU A 191 5.78 6.13 -7.58
C LEU A 191 5.90 5.22 -8.79
N SER A 192 5.77 5.80 -9.97
CA SER A 192 5.96 5.12 -11.24
C SER A 192 7.17 5.64 -11.97
N LEU A 193 7.90 4.76 -12.63
CA LEU A 193 9.04 5.08 -13.48
C LEU A 193 8.68 4.71 -14.92
N HIS A 194 8.46 5.74 -15.75
CA HIS A 194 8.14 5.57 -17.17
C HIS A 194 9.25 6.21 -17.99
N SER A 195 9.66 5.55 -19.09
CA SER A 195 10.54 6.19 -20.08
C SER A 195 9.84 7.37 -20.72
N ALA A 196 10.50 8.52 -20.79
CA ALA A 196 9.98 9.69 -21.48
C ALA A 196 9.72 9.43 -22.98
N ASN A 197 10.35 8.40 -23.57
CA ASN A 197 10.41 8.21 -25.01
C ASN A 197 9.28 7.35 -25.60
N THR A 198 8.38 6.77 -24.79
CA THR A 198 7.29 5.92 -25.30
C THR A 198 6.02 6.69 -25.69
N GLN A 199 5.92 8.00 -25.44
CA GLN A 199 4.71 8.77 -25.75
C GLN A 199 4.64 9.34 -27.19
N GLY A 200 5.63 9.11 -28.05
CA GLY A 200 5.76 9.86 -29.31
C GLY A 200 5.62 9.12 -30.65
N ARG A 201 5.51 7.78 -30.71
CA ARG A 201 5.76 7.05 -31.97
C ARG A 201 4.55 6.48 -32.73
N ASN A 202 3.31 6.79 -32.35
CA ASN A 202 2.10 6.21 -32.95
C ASN A 202 1.37 7.08 -34.00
N SER A 203 2.02 8.07 -34.60
CA SER A 203 1.41 8.85 -35.69
C SER A 203 2.40 9.04 -36.84
N GLY A 204 2.51 8.04 -37.71
CA GLY A 204 3.35 8.12 -38.91
C GLY A 204 3.22 6.86 -39.74
N SER A 205 2.22 6.86 -40.62
CA SER A 205 2.11 5.95 -41.75
C SER A 205 3.34 6.08 -42.63
N GLU A 206 4.19 5.06 -42.71
CA GLU A 206 4.90 4.75 -43.95
C GLU A 206 5.34 3.28 -43.96
N GLU A 207 4.88 2.60 -45.00
CA GLU A 207 5.10 1.20 -45.29
C GLU A 207 6.58 0.95 -45.63
N GLY A 208 7.10 -0.19 -45.16
CA GLY A 208 8.20 -0.86 -45.87
C GLY A 208 9.56 -0.78 -45.21
N ARG A 209 9.75 -1.54 -44.11
CA ARG A 209 10.86 -2.53 -44.00
C ARG A 209 10.72 -3.33 -42.72
N ALA A 210 10.52 -4.63 -42.88
CA ALA A 210 10.52 -5.63 -41.81
C ALA A 210 11.94 -5.81 -41.24
N GLY A 211 12.41 -4.81 -40.49
CA GLY A 211 13.55 -4.97 -39.59
C GLY A 211 13.06 -5.63 -38.32
N ARG A 212 13.51 -6.85 -38.04
CA ARG A 212 13.24 -7.64 -36.83
C ARG A 212 13.91 -6.98 -35.61
N GLY A 213 13.51 -5.75 -35.28
CA GLY A 213 13.91 -5.05 -34.07
C GLY A 213 13.15 -5.64 -32.90
N THR A 214 13.85 -6.28 -31.98
CA THR A 214 13.27 -6.74 -30.72
C THR A 214 12.83 -5.50 -29.94
N ASN A 215 11.53 -5.21 -29.95
CA ASN A 215 10.87 -4.22 -29.10
C ASN A 215 10.89 -4.70 -27.63
N GLN A 216 12.09 -4.90 -27.06
CA GLN A 216 12.21 -5.08 -25.63
C GLN A 216 12.05 -3.71 -25.00
N ALA A 217 10.99 -3.57 -24.20
CA ALA A 217 10.84 -2.40 -23.34
C ALA A 217 12.13 -2.25 -22.52
N PRO A 218 12.62 -1.01 -22.30
CA PRO A 218 13.79 -0.79 -21.46
C PRO A 218 13.54 -1.47 -20.13
N SER A 219 14.47 -2.36 -19.77
CA SER A 219 14.40 -3.11 -18.53
C SER A 219 14.40 -2.13 -17.37
N VAL A 220 13.29 -2.04 -16.65
CA VAL A 220 13.28 -1.39 -15.35
C VAL A 220 13.99 -2.34 -14.39
N GLY A 221 14.99 -1.84 -13.66
CA GLY A 221 15.83 -2.65 -12.77
C GLY A 221 15.04 -3.43 -11.72
N ALA A 222 15.73 -4.02 -10.73
CA ALA A 222 15.12 -4.96 -9.79
C ALA A 222 13.88 -4.42 -9.04
N GLY A 223 13.74 -3.10 -8.87
CA GLY A 223 12.57 -2.46 -8.26
C GLY A 223 11.29 -2.45 -9.13
N GLY A 224 11.40 -2.68 -10.43
CA GLY A 224 10.28 -2.58 -11.37
C GLY A 224 9.86 -1.14 -11.69
N SER A 225 8.80 -0.99 -12.49
CA SER A 225 8.29 0.30 -12.98
C SER A 225 7.39 1.02 -11.96
N LEU A 226 7.03 0.36 -10.86
CA LEU A 226 6.15 0.89 -9.83
C LEU A 226 6.67 0.48 -8.45
N GLN A 227 6.76 1.42 -7.52
CA GLN A 227 7.24 1.16 -6.16
C GLN A 227 6.34 1.85 -5.13
N GLY A 228 6.02 1.14 -4.07
CA GLY A 228 5.19 1.58 -2.96
C GLY A 228 5.99 1.92 -1.72
N PHE A 229 5.64 3.02 -1.06
CA PHE A 229 6.28 3.53 0.15
C PHE A 229 5.23 3.92 1.20
N VAL A 230 5.60 3.82 2.47
CA VAL A 230 4.85 4.31 3.62
C VAL A 230 5.73 5.27 4.40
N TYR A 231 5.19 6.41 4.80
CA TYR A 231 5.91 7.36 5.65
C TYR A 231 5.79 6.96 7.11
N ASP A 232 6.92 6.74 7.78
CA ASP A 232 6.97 6.57 9.21
C ASP A 232 7.08 7.94 9.91
N LEU A 233 6.11 8.24 10.77
CA LEU A 233 6.04 9.51 11.47
C LEU A 233 7.10 9.66 12.56
N ARG A 234 7.60 8.55 13.09
CA ARG A 234 8.55 8.57 14.21
C ARG A 234 9.96 8.86 13.75
N SER A 235 10.39 8.17 12.69
CA SER A 235 11.69 8.37 12.08
C SER A 235 11.70 9.49 11.03
N GLU A 236 10.53 9.97 10.60
CA GLU A 236 10.39 10.92 9.48
C GLU A 236 11.00 10.38 8.16
N LEU A 237 10.93 9.06 7.96
CA LEU A 237 11.49 8.37 6.81
C LEU A 237 10.43 7.70 5.95
N TRP A 238 10.72 7.60 4.65
CA TRP A 238 9.98 6.72 3.75
C TRP A 238 10.50 5.29 3.88
N MET A 239 9.61 4.38 4.27
CA MET A 239 9.85 2.95 4.23
C MET A 239 9.29 2.40 2.92
N ARG A 240 10.11 1.70 2.17
CA ARG A 240 9.63 0.98 1.00
C ARG A 240 8.86 -0.26 1.46
N VAL A 241 7.65 -0.41 0.94
CA VAL A 241 6.75 -1.51 1.33
C VAL A 241 6.33 -2.40 0.16
N ALA A 242 6.55 -2.00 -1.09
CA ALA A 242 6.27 -2.85 -2.25
C ALA A 242 7.19 -2.52 -3.43
N ASP A 243 7.79 -3.54 -4.04
CA ASP A 243 8.56 -3.46 -5.28
C ASP A 243 8.60 -4.85 -5.97
N SER A 244 9.36 -4.96 -7.06
CA SER A 244 9.48 -6.21 -7.83
C SER A 244 10.69 -7.10 -7.45
N ARG A 245 11.39 -6.85 -6.33
CA ARG A 245 12.66 -7.52 -6.03
C ARG A 245 12.49 -8.98 -5.61
N PHE A 246 11.36 -9.33 -5.01
CA PHE A 246 11.09 -10.68 -4.50
C PHE A 246 10.47 -11.62 -5.54
N VAL A 247 10.58 -11.30 -6.84
CA VAL A 247 10.04 -12.15 -7.93
C VAL A 247 10.64 -13.56 -7.97
N LEU A 248 11.79 -13.77 -7.34
CA LEU A 248 12.43 -15.09 -7.22
C LEU A 248 11.83 -15.96 -6.11
N SER A 249 11.17 -15.38 -5.11
CA SER A 249 10.54 -16.13 -4.02
C SER A 249 9.41 -17.03 -4.52
N ASP A 250 9.31 -18.24 -3.97
CA ASP A 250 8.21 -19.15 -4.26
C ASP A 250 6.84 -18.59 -3.85
N PHE A 251 6.81 -17.70 -2.86
CA PHE A 251 5.60 -17.04 -2.38
C PHE A 251 5.20 -15.82 -3.21
N TYR A 252 6.03 -15.39 -4.16
CA TYR A 252 5.69 -14.24 -5.01
C TYR A 252 4.39 -14.48 -5.80
N ASN A 253 4.13 -15.73 -6.20
CA ASN A 253 2.91 -16.11 -6.91
C ASN A 253 1.77 -16.55 -5.98
N SER A 254 2.03 -16.79 -4.69
CA SER A 254 0.97 -17.13 -3.71
C SER A 254 0.30 -15.90 -3.13
N LEU A 255 0.76 -14.71 -3.52
CA LEU A 255 0.10 -13.44 -3.20
C LEU A 255 -1.35 -13.46 -3.73
N PRO A 256 -2.34 -13.03 -2.93
CA PRO A 256 -3.73 -13.01 -3.34
C PRO A 256 -3.90 -12.12 -4.57
N SER A 257 -4.05 -12.73 -5.76
CA SER A 257 -4.27 -11.98 -7.00
C SER A 257 -5.74 -11.56 -7.09
N PHE A 258 -6.01 -10.26 -7.06
CA PHE A 258 -7.36 -9.71 -7.22
C PHE A 258 -7.92 -9.87 -8.64
N SER A 259 -7.09 -10.22 -9.63
CA SER A 259 -7.52 -10.29 -11.05
C SER A 259 -8.28 -11.57 -11.42
N SER A 260 -8.26 -12.61 -10.59
CA SER A 260 -9.08 -13.80 -10.83
C SER A 260 -10.50 -13.57 -10.35
N SER A 261 -11.37 -13.17 -11.28
CA SER A 261 -12.81 -12.96 -11.13
C SER A 261 -13.62 -14.19 -10.70
N SER A 262 -13.01 -15.25 -10.14
CA SER A 262 -13.72 -16.40 -9.60
C SER A 262 -14.34 -16.05 -8.26
N LYS A 263 -15.47 -15.34 -8.31
CA LYS A 263 -16.46 -15.20 -7.23
C LYS A 263 -17.01 -16.58 -6.85
N LYS A 264 -16.21 -17.45 -6.22
CA LYS A 264 -16.77 -18.52 -5.40
C LYS A 264 -17.15 -17.89 -4.07
N ALA A 265 -18.45 -17.90 -3.80
CA ALA A 265 -19.05 -17.38 -2.58
C ALA A 265 -18.60 -18.20 -1.36
N SER A 266 -17.38 -17.96 -0.85
CA SER A 266 -17.08 -18.25 0.53
C SER A 266 -17.74 -17.16 1.39
N THR A 267 -18.43 -17.58 2.44
CA THR A 267 -19.35 -16.80 3.28
C THR A 267 -18.69 -15.71 4.15
N ALA A 268 -17.41 -15.42 3.93
CA ALA A 268 -16.73 -14.23 4.46
C ALA A 268 -15.75 -13.70 3.41
N PRO A 269 -15.83 -12.42 2.99
CA PRO A 269 -14.76 -11.82 2.21
C PRO A 269 -13.48 -11.83 3.09
N PRO A 270 -12.36 -12.40 2.63
CA PRO A 270 -11.11 -12.26 3.36
C PRO A 270 -10.84 -10.76 3.54
N ALA A 271 -10.51 -10.35 4.77
CA ALA A 271 -10.23 -8.96 5.10
C ALA A 271 -9.16 -8.44 4.12
N GLU A 272 -9.56 -7.51 3.27
CA GLU A 272 -8.79 -7.06 2.12
C GLU A 272 -7.60 -6.23 2.59
N GLY A 273 -6.43 -6.85 2.69
CA GLY A 273 -5.23 -6.23 3.24
C GLY A 273 -4.66 -5.12 2.36
N HIS A 274 -4.12 -4.06 2.98
CA HIS A 274 -3.53 -2.92 2.27
C HIS A 274 -2.24 -3.28 1.54
N LEU A 275 -1.41 -4.17 2.10
CA LEU A 275 -0.15 -4.61 1.49
C LEU A 275 -0.43 -5.40 0.21
N SER A 276 -1.40 -6.32 0.24
CA SER A 276 -1.78 -7.15 -0.90
C SER A 276 -2.27 -6.29 -2.07
N LYS A 277 -3.08 -5.25 -1.80
CA LYS A 277 -3.52 -4.28 -2.83
C LYS A 277 -2.33 -3.55 -3.47
N LEU A 278 -1.34 -3.21 -2.64
CA LEU A 278 -0.16 -2.49 -3.08
C LEU A 278 0.74 -3.39 -3.93
N ASP A 279 0.96 -4.62 -3.48
CA ASP A 279 1.73 -5.63 -4.20
C ASP A 279 1.09 -5.98 -5.54
N ASP A 280 -0.24 -6.09 -5.59
CA ASP A 280 -0.95 -6.30 -6.86
C ASP A 280 -0.82 -5.11 -7.81
N SER A 281 -0.88 -3.88 -7.28
CA SER A 281 -0.64 -2.68 -8.08
C SER A 281 0.77 -2.68 -8.68
N VAL A 282 1.77 -3.04 -7.86
CA VAL A 282 3.18 -3.11 -8.27
C VAL A 282 3.45 -4.25 -9.23
N ARG A 283 2.84 -5.42 -9.01
CA ARG A 283 2.96 -6.61 -9.86
C ARG A 283 2.51 -6.34 -11.29
N MET A 284 1.46 -5.55 -11.48
CA MET A 284 1.02 -5.12 -12.81
C MET A 284 2.10 -4.30 -13.54
N GLY A 285 2.95 -3.57 -12.81
CA GLY A 285 4.14 -2.89 -13.34
C GLY A 285 5.39 -3.79 -13.45
N ALA A 286 5.41 -4.94 -12.77
CA ALA A 286 6.53 -5.88 -12.73
C ALA A 286 6.68 -6.70 -14.02
N ALA A 287 5.67 -6.75 -14.89
CA ALA A 287 5.77 -7.42 -16.20
C ALA A 287 6.90 -6.88 -17.09
N ALA A 288 7.42 -5.68 -16.77
CA ALA A 288 8.56 -5.05 -17.44
C ALA A 288 9.91 -5.22 -16.70
N SER A 289 9.97 -5.97 -15.59
CA SER A 289 11.19 -6.17 -14.79
C SER A 289 12.23 -7.03 -15.52
N SER A 290 13.52 -6.69 -15.35
CA SER A 290 14.67 -7.55 -15.76
C SER A 290 14.66 -8.93 -15.12
N LEU A 291 14.08 -9.03 -13.91
CA LEU A 291 14.14 -10.25 -13.13
C LEU A 291 13.00 -11.17 -13.58
N GLN A 292 13.32 -12.11 -14.48
CA GLN A 292 12.43 -13.22 -14.79
C GLN A 292 12.98 -14.51 -14.20
N ARG A 293 12.12 -15.26 -13.48
CA ARG A 293 12.46 -16.62 -13.08
C ARG A 293 12.77 -17.43 -14.34
N SER A 294 13.98 -17.95 -14.44
CA SER A 294 14.42 -18.75 -15.58
C SER A 294 13.46 -19.92 -15.77
N ARG A 295 12.62 -19.88 -16.81
CA ARG A 295 11.69 -20.97 -17.15
C ARG A 295 12.39 -22.25 -17.60
N ARG A 296 13.73 -22.26 -17.73
CA ARG A 296 14.50 -23.42 -18.21
C ARG A 296 14.46 -24.64 -17.28
N ALA A 297 14.03 -24.51 -16.03
CA ALA A 297 13.91 -25.66 -15.12
C ALA A 297 12.62 -26.48 -15.28
N ARG A 298 11.60 -26.00 -16.02
CA ARG A 298 10.34 -26.75 -16.21
C ARG A 298 10.31 -27.67 -17.43
N SER A 299 11.21 -27.54 -18.40
CA SER A 299 11.07 -28.27 -19.69
C SER A 299 11.74 -29.65 -19.74
N VAL A 300 12.20 -30.22 -18.62
CA VAL A 300 12.86 -31.54 -18.60
C VAL A 300 11.91 -32.66 -18.12
N LEU A 301 10.68 -32.34 -17.68
CA LEU A 301 9.72 -33.35 -17.18
C LEU A 301 8.40 -33.47 -17.96
N ASP A 302 8.11 -32.58 -18.93
CA ASP A 302 6.83 -32.61 -19.67
C ASP A 302 6.84 -33.50 -20.92
N ASN A 303 7.68 -34.54 -20.96
CA ASN A 303 7.65 -35.54 -22.02
C ASN A 303 7.16 -36.89 -21.47
N ASN A 304 5.95 -36.93 -20.92
CA ASN A 304 5.08 -38.12 -20.96
C ASN A 304 3.63 -37.86 -20.50
N ASN A 305 2.71 -38.16 -21.42
CA ASN A 305 1.31 -38.58 -21.25
C ASN A 305 0.19 -37.58 -20.88
N ASN A 306 -0.58 -37.22 -21.92
CA ASN A 306 -2.01 -37.43 -22.15
C ASN A 306 -3.02 -37.49 -20.97
N ASN A 307 -4.07 -36.67 -21.14
CA ASN A 307 -5.47 -36.82 -20.73
C ASN A 307 -5.81 -36.96 -19.23
N ASN A 308 -6.24 -35.87 -18.58
CA ASN A 308 -7.67 -35.63 -18.30
C ASN A 308 -7.89 -34.31 -17.51
N ASN A 309 -9.04 -33.70 -17.78
CA ASN A 309 -9.56 -32.49 -17.14
C ASN A 309 -9.70 -32.62 -15.61
N GLN A 310 -8.87 -31.90 -14.85
CA GLN A 310 -9.27 -31.34 -13.56
C GLN A 310 -8.31 -30.22 -13.11
N SER A 311 -8.75 -28.97 -13.25
CA SER A 311 -8.07 -27.81 -12.65
C SER A 311 -8.21 -27.87 -11.13
N SER A 312 -7.22 -28.47 -10.48
CA SER A 312 -6.98 -28.38 -9.04
C SER A 312 -5.79 -27.46 -8.81
N TYR A 313 -5.90 -26.57 -7.82
CA TYR A 313 -4.78 -25.77 -7.33
C TYR A 313 -3.75 -26.70 -6.70
N GLN A 314 -2.82 -27.21 -7.50
CA GLN A 314 -1.64 -27.92 -7.01
C GLN A 314 -0.68 -26.91 -6.40
N THR A 315 -0.79 -26.77 -5.08
CA THR A 315 0.32 -26.45 -4.20
C THR A 315 1.51 -27.31 -4.62
N MET A 316 2.58 -26.71 -5.14
CA MET A 316 3.84 -27.41 -5.41
C MET A 316 4.46 -27.80 -4.06
N THR A 317 4.06 -28.95 -3.52
CA THR A 317 4.85 -29.67 -2.53
C THR A 317 5.95 -30.40 -3.27
N ALA A 318 7.15 -29.81 -3.30
CA ALA A 318 8.36 -30.54 -3.68
C ALA A 318 8.51 -31.72 -2.72
N THR A 319 8.32 -32.93 -3.24
CA THR A 319 8.70 -34.16 -2.57
C THR A 319 9.89 -34.68 -3.38
N THR A 320 11.11 -34.36 -2.94
CA THR A 320 12.33 -34.69 -3.68
C THR A 320 12.85 -36.05 -3.21
N THR A 321 12.76 -37.05 -4.07
CA THR A 321 13.59 -38.27 -4.03
C THR A 321 14.73 -38.14 -5.04
N HIS A 322 15.96 -38.13 -4.52
CA HIS A 322 17.25 -38.48 -5.11
C HIS A 322 17.51 -38.19 -6.62
N THR A 323 18.34 -37.18 -6.91
CA THR A 323 19.55 -37.29 -7.77
C THR A 323 20.49 -36.09 -7.53
N SER A 324 21.79 -36.33 -7.42
CA SER A 324 22.72 -35.53 -6.62
C SER A 324 23.81 -34.80 -7.41
N SER A 325 24.02 -33.51 -7.08
CA SER A 325 25.31 -32.81 -6.85
C SER A 325 25.36 -31.36 -7.35
N ARG A 326 24.47 -30.93 -8.27
CA ARG A 326 24.34 -29.51 -8.68
C ARG A 326 23.07 -28.81 -8.18
N GLN A 327 22.09 -29.57 -7.67
CA GLN A 327 20.80 -29.02 -7.20
C GLN A 327 20.82 -28.50 -5.76
N HIS A 328 21.80 -28.91 -4.96
CA HIS A 328 21.80 -28.61 -3.52
C HIS A 328 22.09 -27.13 -3.22
N ASP A 329 22.84 -26.45 -4.08
CA ASP A 329 23.12 -25.01 -3.95
C ASP A 329 21.91 -24.15 -4.39
N ASP A 330 21.20 -24.60 -5.42
CA ASP A 330 20.03 -23.89 -5.95
C ASP A 330 18.81 -23.97 -5.01
N GLU A 331 18.59 -25.11 -4.33
CA GLU A 331 17.51 -25.26 -3.34
C GLU A 331 17.75 -24.39 -2.10
N ALA A 332 18.98 -24.41 -1.56
CA ALA A 332 19.35 -23.60 -0.41
C ALA A 332 19.25 -22.08 -0.70
N SER A 333 19.56 -21.65 -1.93
CA SER A 333 19.42 -20.25 -2.34
C SER A 333 17.95 -19.81 -2.38
N ASN A 334 17.05 -20.66 -2.86
CA ASN A 334 15.63 -20.36 -2.98
C ASN A 334 14.94 -20.28 -1.59
N ASP A 335 15.42 -21.05 -0.62
CA ASP A 335 14.97 -20.97 0.77
C ASP A 335 15.33 -19.61 1.39
N ILE A 336 16.53 -19.10 1.11
CA ILE A 336 16.98 -17.78 1.60
C ILE A 336 16.12 -16.67 0.97
N ASP A 337 15.87 -16.72 -0.33
CA ASP A 337 15.04 -15.73 -1.02
C ASP A 337 13.61 -15.72 -0.48
N SER A 338 13.04 -16.92 -0.28
CA SER A 338 11.69 -17.06 0.25
C SER A 338 11.58 -16.65 1.72
N ARG A 339 12.58 -16.97 2.54
CA ARG A 339 12.66 -16.52 3.94
C ARG A 339 12.75 -14.99 4.01
N SER A 340 13.68 -14.40 3.25
CA SER A 340 13.90 -12.95 3.21
C SER A 340 12.66 -12.20 2.73
N HIS A 341 11.95 -12.76 1.75
CA HIS A 341 10.66 -12.23 1.32
C HIS A 341 9.63 -12.23 2.45
N CYS A 342 9.45 -13.34 3.19
CA CYS A 342 8.51 -13.35 4.30
C CYS A 342 8.90 -12.36 5.42
N GLU A 343 10.18 -12.25 5.75
CA GLU A 343 10.69 -11.26 6.72
C GLU A 343 10.35 -9.83 6.29
N ASP A 344 10.63 -9.47 5.04
CA ASP A 344 10.30 -8.17 4.45
C ASP A 344 8.79 -7.91 4.49
N ARG A 345 7.96 -8.88 4.08
CA ARG A 345 6.51 -8.72 4.07
C ARG A 345 5.91 -8.59 5.47
N MET A 346 6.44 -9.29 6.47
CA MET A 346 6.05 -9.08 7.88
C MET A 346 6.37 -7.66 8.35
N ALA A 347 7.57 -7.15 8.04
CA ALA A 347 7.96 -5.78 8.37
C ALA A 347 7.06 -4.75 7.66
N CYS A 348 6.72 -4.99 6.39
CA CYS A 348 5.80 -4.15 5.63
C CYS A 348 4.38 -4.15 6.21
N ALA A 349 3.88 -5.31 6.64
CA ALA A 349 2.57 -5.42 7.28
C ALA A 349 2.53 -4.65 8.61
N LEU A 350 3.60 -4.70 9.41
CA LEU A 350 3.73 -3.90 10.63
C LEU A 350 3.77 -2.40 10.34
N ALA A 351 4.54 -1.98 9.34
CA ALA A 351 4.60 -0.59 8.89
C ALA A 351 3.22 -0.05 8.48
N LEU A 352 2.39 -0.88 7.84
CA LEU A 352 1.03 -0.55 7.44
C LEU A 352 0.00 -0.68 8.58
N GLY A 353 0.37 -1.31 9.70
CA GLY A 353 -0.56 -1.66 10.78
C GLY A 353 -1.60 -2.69 10.36
N SER A 354 -1.23 -3.63 9.48
CA SER A 354 -2.12 -4.65 8.92
C SER A 354 -1.87 -5.99 9.61
N GLY A 355 -2.61 -6.28 10.67
CA GLY A 355 -2.36 -7.48 11.46
C GLY A 355 -2.76 -8.78 10.76
N SER A 356 -3.86 -8.81 10.01
CA SER A 356 -4.22 -10.00 9.22
C SER A 356 -3.11 -10.39 8.24
N GLU A 357 -2.47 -9.41 7.59
CA GLU A 357 -1.35 -9.63 6.68
C GLU A 357 -0.08 -10.02 7.43
N PHE A 358 0.19 -9.42 8.59
CA PHE A 358 1.29 -9.83 9.46
C PHE A 358 1.16 -11.30 9.84
N LYS A 359 -0.01 -11.73 10.34
CA LYS A 359 -0.26 -13.13 10.72
C LYS A 359 -0.11 -14.09 9.53
N PHE A 360 -0.60 -13.69 8.36
CA PHE A 360 -0.45 -14.49 7.13
C PHE A 360 1.04 -14.69 6.78
N TRP A 361 1.81 -13.61 6.71
CA TRP A 361 3.23 -13.69 6.36
C TRP A 361 4.08 -14.37 7.44
N PHE A 362 3.72 -14.18 8.71
CA PHE A 362 4.31 -14.91 9.83
C PHE A 362 4.06 -16.42 9.71
N SER A 363 2.85 -16.84 9.33
CA SER A 363 2.56 -18.25 9.06
C SER A 363 3.39 -18.80 7.90
N MET A 364 3.57 -18.04 6.81
CA MET A 364 4.43 -18.47 5.70
C MET A 364 5.90 -18.57 6.13
N TYR A 365 6.39 -17.61 6.91
CA TYR A 365 7.73 -17.63 7.47
C TYR A 365 7.99 -18.88 8.31
N VAL A 366 7.13 -19.14 9.31
CA VAL A 366 7.20 -20.33 10.16
C VAL A 366 7.12 -21.60 9.31
N LYS A 367 6.25 -21.65 8.31
CA LYS A 367 6.12 -22.80 7.42
C LYS A 367 7.44 -23.11 6.69
N ILE A 368 8.14 -22.09 6.17
CA ILE A 368 9.46 -22.29 5.53
C ILE A 368 10.46 -22.86 6.53
N LEU A 369 10.54 -22.28 7.73
CA LEU A 369 11.46 -22.75 8.76
C LEU A 369 11.16 -24.20 9.19
N SER A 370 9.87 -24.53 9.29
CA SER A 370 9.42 -25.88 9.60
C SER A 370 9.73 -26.87 8.48
N LEU A 371 9.53 -26.50 7.21
CA LEU A 371 9.84 -27.37 6.06
C LEU A 371 11.34 -27.62 5.93
N THR A 372 12.17 -26.59 6.13
CA THR A 372 13.64 -26.69 6.08
C THR A 372 14.24 -27.33 7.34
N GLY A 373 13.44 -27.52 8.40
CA GLY A 373 13.91 -28.09 9.66
C GLY A 373 14.87 -27.18 10.42
N ASN A 374 14.78 -25.85 10.23
CA ASN A 374 15.68 -24.90 10.88
C ASN A 374 15.32 -24.68 12.36
N GLU A 375 15.71 -25.64 13.20
CA GLU A 375 15.42 -25.67 14.64
C GLU A 375 15.94 -24.43 15.37
N SER A 376 17.12 -23.94 15.01
CA SER A 376 17.75 -22.79 15.66
C SER A 376 16.94 -21.50 15.50
N LEU A 377 16.47 -21.24 14.28
CA LEU A 377 15.71 -20.04 13.97
C LEU A 377 14.27 -20.13 14.49
N LEU A 378 13.68 -21.33 14.51
CA LEU A 378 12.40 -21.57 15.17
C LEU A 378 12.51 -21.27 16.68
N ARG A 379 13.52 -21.80 17.37
CA ARG A 379 13.74 -21.47 18.79
C ARG A 379 13.85 -19.96 19.01
N LEU A 380 14.65 -19.27 18.20
CA LEU A 380 14.79 -17.82 18.29
C LEU A 380 13.44 -17.10 18.16
N VAL A 381 12.61 -17.50 17.18
CA VAL A 381 11.26 -16.92 16.99
C VAL A 381 10.37 -17.16 18.21
N ILE A 382 10.41 -18.35 18.78
CA ILE A 382 9.62 -18.71 19.96
C ILE A 382 10.10 -17.94 21.18
N ASP A 383 11.41 -17.81 21.39
CA ASP A 383 11.98 -17.04 22.51
C ASP A 383 11.60 -15.55 22.39
N MET A 384 11.63 -14.98 21.17
CA MET A 384 11.16 -13.61 20.90
C MET A 384 9.66 -13.42 21.17
N LEU A 385 8.83 -14.44 20.91
CA LEU A 385 7.39 -14.40 21.19
C LEU A 385 7.07 -14.58 22.68
N LEU A 386 7.79 -15.47 23.37
CA LEU A 386 7.59 -15.74 24.79
C LEU A 386 8.29 -14.71 25.69
N GLY A 387 9.01 -13.74 25.12
CA GLY A 387 9.72 -12.71 25.87
C GLY A 387 10.94 -13.22 26.63
N LYS A 388 11.47 -14.39 26.24
CA LYS A 388 12.69 -14.96 26.82
C LYS A 388 13.94 -14.29 26.23
N HIS A 389 14.04 -12.98 26.39
CA HIS A 389 15.32 -12.32 26.15
C HIS A 389 16.23 -12.67 27.32
N GLN A 390 17.41 -13.27 27.05
CA GLN A 390 18.42 -13.39 28.09
C GLN A 390 18.72 -11.97 28.60
N PRO A 391 18.56 -11.68 29.90
CA PRO A 391 18.96 -10.40 30.48
C PRO A 391 20.49 -10.34 30.53
N GLY A 392 21.10 -10.10 29.37
CA GLY A 392 22.52 -9.87 29.21
C GLY A 392 22.80 -8.37 29.13
N SER A 393 23.09 -7.75 30.28
CA SER A 393 24.02 -6.62 30.39
C SER A 393 23.61 -5.26 29.80
N LEU A 394 22.49 -4.68 30.25
CA LEU A 394 22.39 -3.22 30.41
C LEU A 394 21.73 -2.90 31.74
N ASN A 395 22.55 -2.79 32.79
CA ASN A 395 22.19 -2.11 34.04
C ASN A 395 21.87 -0.64 33.73
N GLY A 396 20.60 -0.35 33.44
CA GLY A 396 20.05 0.99 33.39
C GLY A 396 19.02 1.15 34.49
N ASN A 397 19.46 1.59 35.68
CA ASN A 397 18.57 2.14 36.70
C ASN A 397 17.90 3.41 36.13
N GLY A 398 16.74 3.25 35.49
CA GLY A 398 15.87 4.34 35.07
C GLY A 398 14.63 4.37 35.94
N ASN A 399 14.54 5.37 36.82
CA ASN A 399 13.43 5.57 37.74
C ASN A 399 12.08 5.65 37.01
N GLY A 400 11.11 4.90 37.54
CA GLY A 400 9.76 4.79 36.99
C GLY A 400 8.86 5.97 37.35
N GLU A 401 8.74 6.93 36.44
CA GLU A 401 7.70 7.98 36.55
C GLU A 401 6.97 8.32 35.24
N GLU A 402 7.24 7.64 34.12
CA GLU A 402 6.63 8.00 32.81
C GLU A 402 5.56 7.02 32.29
N ALA A 403 5.18 6.00 33.06
CA ALA A 403 4.29 4.92 32.60
C ALA A 403 2.78 5.26 32.60
N ALA A 404 2.35 6.36 33.22
CA ALA A 404 0.92 6.63 33.43
C ALA A 404 0.21 7.39 32.28
N ALA A 405 0.94 7.98 31.33
CA ALA A 405 0.35 8.78 30.25
C ALA A 405 0.15 8.04 28.90
N ALA A 406 0.58 6.78 28.80
CA ALA A 406 0.63 6.03 27.53
C ALA A 406 -0.62 5.17 27.24
N ALA A 407 -1.65 5.17 28.10
CA ALA A 407 -2.78 4.25 28.06
C ALA A 407 -3.78 4.44 26.89
N ALA A 408 -3.49 5.29 25.90
CA ALA A 408 -4.37 5.52 24.74
C ALA A 408 -3.66 5.51 23.37
N ALA A 409 -2.35 5.24 23.33
CA ALA A 409 -1.62 5.12 22.07
C ALA A 409 -1.45 3.63 21.71
N PRO A 410 -1.88 3.17 20.52
CA PRO A 410 -1.64 1.79 20.12
C PRO A 410 -0.15 1.46 20.20
N CYS A 411 0.18 0.27 20.70
CA CYS A 411 1.54 -0.24 20.82
C CYS A 411 2.22 -0.11 19.44
N THR A 412 3.18 0.81 19.37
CA THR A 412 3.71 1.37 18.11
C THR A 412 5.19 1.08 17.96
N SER A 413 5.72 0.15 18.77
CA SER A 413 7.06 -0.38 18.56
C SER A 413 7.07 -1.08 17.19
N THR A 414 7.91 -0.59 16.28
CA THR A 414 8.10 -1.14 14.94
C THR A 414 8.85 -2.48 14.97
N SER A 415 9.56 -2.77 16.07
CA SER A 415 10.32 -4.00 16.28
C SER A 415 9.53 -4.96 17.17
N TRP A 416 8.64 -5.75 16.55
CA TRP A 416 7.81 -6.73 17.28
C TRP A 416 8.61 -7.74 18.11
N TRP A 417 9.84 -8.05 17.66
CA TRP A 417 10.74 -9.00 18.30
C TRP A 417 11.50 -8.46 19.52
N LEU A 418 11.70 -7.14 19.59
CA LEU A 418 12.32 -6.46 20.75
C LEU A 418 11.29 -5.87 21.71
N SER A 419 10.01 -5.85 21.29
CA SER A 419 8.94 -5.28 22.10
C SER A 419 8.64 -6.19 23.29
N GLU A 420 8.64 -5.65 24.50
CA GLU A 420 8.15 -6.34 25.71
C GLU A 420 6.62 -6.48 25.75
N SER A 421 5.92 -5.82 24.81
CA SER A 421 4.47 -5.95 24.67
C SER A 421 4.08 -7.42 24.51
N PRO A 422 3.06 -7.91 25.26
CA PRO A 422 2.53 -9.25 25.08
C PRO A 422 1.88 -9.42 23.70
N ASN A 423 1.53 -8.31 23.06
CA ASN A 423 0.85 -8.30 21.77
C ASN A 423 1.76 -7.76 20.66
N VAL A 424 1.61 -8.33 19.46
CA VAL A 424 2.09 -7.78 18.19
C VAL A 424 0.87 -7.37 17.38
N LEU A 425 0.69 -6.06 17.19
CA LEU A 425 -0.56 -5.48 16.69
C LEU A 425 -1.74 -5.96 17.55
N GLU A 426 -2.74 -6.62 16.96
CA GLU A 426 -3.90 -7.20 17.67
C GLU A 426 -3.71 -8.64 18.15
N PHE A 427 -2.56 -9.28 17.92
CA PHE A 427 -2.33 -10.68 18.28
C PHE A 427 -1.53 -10.81 19.57
N ASP A 428 -2.04 -11.64 20.48
CA ASP A 428 -1.26 -12.16 21.61
C ASP A 428 -0.12 -13.04 21.09
N LYS A 429 1.10 -12.79 21.57
CA LYS A 429 2.31 -13.50 21.13
C LYS A 429 2.26 -14.97 21.50
N VAL A 430 1.78 -15.30 22.71
CA VAL A 430 1.61 -16.69 23.14
C VAL A 430 0.57 -17.37 22.26
N GLY A 431 -0.54 -16.69 21.96
CA GLY A 431 -1.54 -17.11 21.00
C GLY A 431 -1.00 -17.34 19.59
N LEU A 432 -0.01 -16.58 19.11
CA LEU A 432 0.67 -16.85 17.84
C LEU A 432 1.49 -18.15 17.90
N VAL A 433 2.15 -18.44 19.01
CA VAL A 433 2.86 -19.73 19.21
C VAL A 433 1.87 -20.88 19.11
N THR A 434 0.75 -20.81 19.82
CA THR A 434 -0.27 -21.88 19.86
C THR A 434 -0.99 -22.05 18.52
N THR A 435 -1.35 -20.95 17.85
CA THR A 435 -2.22 -21.00 16.67
C THR A 435 -1.48 -21.07 15.34
N VAL A 436 -0.19 -20.72 15.30
CA VAL A 436 0.60 -20.69 14.07
C VAL A 436 1.85 -21.56 14.19
N VAL A 437 2.66 -21.35 15.23
CA VAL A 437 3.99 -22.00 15.33
C VAL A 437 3.87 -23.50 15.54
N ILE A 438 3.19 -23.93 16.60
CA ILE A 438 3.03 -25.35 16.95
C ILE A 438 2.36 -26.13 15.81
N PRO A 439 1.24 -25.68 15.21
CA PRO A 439 0.60 -26.39 14.11
C PRO A 439 1.51 -26.57 12.89
N GLU A 440 2.30 -25.58 12.51
CA GLU A 440 3.23 -25.72 11.37
C GLU A 440 4.41 -26.63 11.71
N MET A 441 5.00 -26.52 12.91
CA MET A 441 6.12 -27.37 13.33
C MET A 441 5.72 -28.85 13.44
N SER A 442 4.52 -29.13 13.95
CA SER A 442 3.99 -30.50 14.09
C SER A 442 3.90 -31.29 12.78
N LYS A 443 3.88 -30.60 11.63
CA LYS A 443 3.85 -31.24 10.31
C LYS A 443 5.21 -31.84 9.92
N ASN A 444 6.30 -31.40 10.56
CA ASN A 444 7.63 -31.95 10.34
C ASN A 444 8.03 -32.90 11.49
N ARG A 445 8.21 -34.18 11.17
CA ARG A 445 8.62 -35.21 12.12
C ARG A 445 9.95 -34.90 12.83
N ALA A 446 10.90 -34.24 12.16
CA ALA A 446 12.19 -33.88 12.75
C ALA A 446 12.03 -32.87 13.90
N LEU A 447 10.98 -32.04 13.87
CA LEU A 447 10.70 -31.01 14.87
C LEU A 447 9.77 -31.49 15.99
N GLN A 448 9.39 -32.77 16.02
CA GLN A 448 8.38 -33.25 16.97
C GLN A 448 8.83 -33.10 18.44
N ARG A 449 10.11 -33.33 18.73
CA ARG A 449 10.67 -33.19 20.09
C ARG A 449 10.55 -31.75 20.60
N ILE A 450 11.04 -30.79 19.82
CA ILE A 450 10.98 -29.36 20.15
C ILE A 450 9.53 -28.86 20.20
N THR A 451 8.66 -29.34 19.30
CA THR A 451 7.24 -28.97 19.30
C THR A 451 6.56 -29.35 20.62
N ASN A 452 6.82 -30.57 21.13
CA ASN A 452 6.24 -31.03 22.40
C ASN A 452 6.77 -30.23 23.60
N GLU A 453 8.08 -29.93 23.60
CA GLU A 453 8.72 -29.11 24.63
C GLU A 453 8.05 -27.73 24.74
N ILE A 454 7.87 -27.05 23.61
CA ILE A 454 7.24 -25.72 23.56
C ILE A 454 5.76 -25.78 23.93
N ALA A 455 5.04 -26.82 23.50
CA ALA A 455 3.63 -26.98 23.85
C ALA A 455 3.41 -27.05 25.36
N VAL A 456 4.23 -27.84 26.07
CA VAL A 456 4.20 -27.93 27.53
C VAL A 456 4.50 -26.58 28.17
N GLU A 457 5.51 -25.87 27.66
CA GLU A 457 5.87 -24.56 28.19
C GLU A 457 4.77 -23.52 28.04
N VAL A 458 4.12 -23.46 26.87
CA VAL A 458 2.98 -22.58 26.63
C VAL A 458 1.80 -22.92 27.55
N GLU A 459 1.54 -24.19 27.81
CA GLU A 459 0.51 -24.61 28.77
C GLU A 459 0.82 -24.19 30.21
N MET A 460 2.09 -24.10 30.60
CA MET A 460 2.47 -23.58 31.91
C MET A 460 2.22 -22.08 32.00
N LEU A 461 2.63 -21.31 30.99
CA LEU A 461 2.43 -19.86 30.93
C LEU A 461 0.95 -19.46 30.88
N GLN A 462 0.06 -20.30 30.34
CA GLN A 462 -1.38 -20.04 30.33
C GLN A 462 -2.08 -20.32 31.67
N LYS A 463 -1.41 -21.00 32.61
CA LYS A 463 -1.96 -21.32 33.94
C LYS A 463 -1.59 -20.29 35.00
N GLU A 464 -0.56 -19.49 34.75
CA GLU A 464 -0.17 -18.31 35.53
C GLU A 464 -1.02 -17.10 35.17
#